data_AF-A0A1A2JBH5-F1
#
_entry.id   AF-A0A1A2JBH5-F1
#
_cell.length_a   1.000
_cell.length_b   1.000
_cell.length_c   1.000
_cell.angle_alpha   90.00
_cell.angle_beta   90.00
_cell.angle_gamma   90.00
#
_symmetry.space_group_name_H-M   'P 1'
#
loop_
_entity.id
_entity.type
_entity.pdbx_description
1 polymer ?
#
loop_
_entity_poly.entity_id
_entity_poly.type
_entity_poly.pdbx_seq_one_letter_code
_entity_poly.pdbx_strand_id
1 'polypeptide(L)'
;IGTGQQRFEKAADAVMRWGMQHGAGLRVRASSEVAEVGTVVLVRMGFLPAPCRVVYVIDEPDMRGFAYGTLPGHPESGEERFVVRRDPATSAVFAEVTAFSRPATWWSKVARPVVAVAQRVIAKRYLRGV
;
A
#
# COMPACT_ATOMS: atom_id res chain seq x y z
N ILE A 1 15.31 3.01 -3.78
CA ILE A 1 15.20 1.63 -4.32
C ILE A 1 15.94 1.43 -5.65
N GLY A 2 16.94 2.26 -5.98
CA GLY A 2 17.72 2.17 -7.23
C GLY A 2 17.67 3.50 -8.00
N THR A 3 18.08 3.48 -9.27
CA THR A 3 18.18 4.66 -10.12
C THR A 3 17.70 4.39 -11.56
N GLY A 4 17.24 5.43 -12.25
CA GLY A 4 16.92 5.43 -13.68
C GLY A 4 15.47 5.08 -14.04
N GLN A 5 15.10 5.40 -15.28
CA GLN A 5 13.76 5.19 -15.86
C GLN A 5 13.30 3.73 -15.76
N GLN A 6 14.15 2.78 -16.19
CA GLN A 6 13.78 1.36 -16.19
C GLN A 6 13.48 0.84 -14.77
N ARG A 7 14.20 1.34 -13.76
CA ARG A 7 13.94 0.95 -12.37
C ARG A 7 12.62 1.54 -11.87
N PHE A 8 12.33 2.79 -12.23
CA PHE A 8 11.05 3.43 -11.94
C PHE A 8 9.89 2.65 -12.55
N GLU A 9 9.95 2.32 -13.84
CA GLU A 9 8.87 1.60 -14.54
C GLU A 9 8.60 0.22 -13.92
N LYS A 10 9.66 -0.55 -13.66
CA LYS A 10 9.53 -1.86 -13.01
C LYS A 10 8.90 -1.77 -11.63
N ALA A 11 9.37 -0.83 -10.81
CA ALA A 11 8.83 -0.65 -9.46
C ALA A 11 7.40 -0.11 -9.49
N ALA A 12 7.08 0.80 -10.42
CA ALA A 12 5.75 1.34 -10.59
C ALA A 12 4.74 0.26 -11.01
N ASP A 13 5.08 -0.58 -12.00
CA ASP A 13 4.24 -1.71 -12.40
C ASP A 13 4.02 -2.69 -11.23
N ALA A 14 5.09 -3.01 -10.48
CA ALA A 14 4.99 -3.82 -9.28
C ALA A 14 4.06 -3.18 -8.22
N VAL A 15 4.15 -1.88 -7.96
CA VAL A 15 3.21 -1.19 -7.06
C VAL A 15 1.79 -1.35 -7.56
N MET A 16 1.52 -1.00 -8.82
CA MET A 16 0.17 -1.02 -9.38
C MET A 16 -0.46 -2.42 -9.38
N ARG A 17 0.34 -3.49 -9.30
CA ARG A 17 -0.07 -4.90 -9.22
C ARG A 17 0.08 -5.50 -7.82
N TRP A 18 -0.10 -4.69 -6.78
CA TRP A 18 -0.11 -5.12 -5.35
C TRP A 18 1.23 -5.67 -4.84
N GLY A 19 2.33 -5.39 -5.54
CA GLY A 19 3.65 -5.94 -5.26
C GLY A 19 4.15 -5.62 -3.86
N MET A 20 3.88 -4.41 -3.35
CA MET A 20 4.24 -4.03 -1.98
C MET A 20 3.54 -4.93 -0.95
N GLN A 21 2.21 -5.11 -1.06
CA GLN A 21 1.44 -5.96 -0.16
C GLN A 21 1.92 -7.41 -0.21
N HIS A 22 2.15 -7.95 -1.41
CA HIS A 22 2.72 -9.28 -1.59
C HIS A 22 4.11 -9.41 -0.97
N GLY A 23 5.00 -8.44 -1.20
CA GLY A 23 6.34 -8.38 -0.61
C GLY A 23 6.35 -8.26 0.91
N ALA A 24 5.28 -7.71 1.49
CA ALA A 24 5.07 -7.71 2.94
C ALA A 24 4.60 -9.06 3.52
N GLY A 25 4.32 -10.05 2.66
CA GLY A 25 3.80 -11.37 3.03
C GLY A 25 2.29 -11.39 3.21
N LEU A 26 1.58 -10.38 2.71
CA LEU A 26 0.13 -10.30 2.79
C LEU A 26 -0.50 -11.05 1.61
N ARG A 27 -1.64 -11.68 1.87
CA ARG A 27 -2.45 -12.27 0.79
C ARG A 27 -3.40 -11.21 0.27
N VAL A 28 -3.36 -10.97 -1.03
CA VAL A 28 -4.23 -10.00 -1.72
C VAL A 28 -5.23 -10.75 -2.58
N ARG A 29 -6.50 -10.35 -2.51
CA ARG A 29 -7.51 -10.69 -3.51
C ARG A 29 -8.15 -9.38 -3.96
N ALA A 30 -7.96 -9.02 -5.21
CA ALA A 30 -8.49 -7.79 -5.77
C ALA A 30 -9.51 -8.10 -6.87
N SER A 31 -10.45 -7.19 -7.06
CA SER A 31 -11.44 -7.24 -8.15
C SER A 31 -10.84 -6.87 -9.51
N SER A 32 -9.67 -6.21 -9.51
CA SER A 32 -8.85 -5.96 -10.69
C SER A 32 -7.40 -6.35 -10.40
N GLU A 33 -6.69 -6.83 -11.43
CA GLU A 33 -5.28 -7.16 -11.34
C GLU A 33 -4.41 -5.89 -11.17
N VAL A 34 -4.83 -4.79 -11.80
CA VAL A 34 -4.17 -3.48 -11.73
C VAL A 34 -5.00 -2.55 -10.85
N ALA A 35 -4.33 -1.75 -10.02
CA ALA A 35 -4.98 -0.78 -9.16
C ALA A 35 -5.66 0.33 -9.98
N GLU A 36 -6.99 0.28 -10.04
CA GLU A 36 -7.84 1.29 -10.66
C GLU A 36 -8.81 1.86 -9.62
N VAL A 37 -9.26 3.10 -9.81
CA VAL A 37 -10.25 3.73 -8.91
C VAL A 37 -11.49 2.85 -8.79
N GLY A 38 -11.91 2.58 -7.55
CA GLY A 38 -13.04 1.70 -7.27
C GLY A 38 -12.68 0.23 -7.06
N THR A 39 -11.44 -0.20 -7.39
CA THR A 39 -10.98 -1.57 -7.17
C THR A 39 -11.13 -1.93 -5.70
N VAL A 40 -11.95 -2.95 -5.42
CA VAL A 40 -12.07 -3.54 -4.08
C VAL A 40 -10.96 -4.55 -3.89
N VAL A 41 -10.27 -4.43 -2.76
CA VAL A 41 -9.11 -5.24 -2.39
C VAL A 41 -9.36 -5.84 -1.01
N LEU A 42 -9.21 -7.15 -0.89
CA LEU A 42 -9.19 -7.84 0.38
C LEU A 42 -7.74 -8.24 0.70
N VAL A 43 -7.14 -7.53 1.64
CA VAL A 43 -5.84 -7.86 2.22
C VAL A 43 -6.06 -8.80 3.40
N ARG A 44 -5.23 -9.83 3.55
CA ARG A 44 -5.25 -10.72 4.72
C ARG A 44 -3.88 -10.78 5.39
N MET A 45 -3.90 -10.50 6.69
CA MET A 45 -2.79 -10.72 7.62
C MET A 45 -3.15 -11.93 8.50
N GLY A 46 -2.64 -13.10 8.16
CA GLY A 46 -3.09 -14.35 8.78
C GLY A 46 -4.59 -14.58 8.54
N PHE A 47 -5.36 -14.71 9.61
CA PHE A 47 -6.82 -14.90 9.57
C PHE A 47 -7.61 -13.58 9.56
N LEU A 48 -6.97 -12.43 9.77
CA LEU A 48 -7.64 -11.14 9.88
C LEU A 48 -7.90 -10.55 8.47
N PRO A 49 -9.16 -10.31 8.08
CA PRO A 49 -9.49 -9.63 6.84
C PRO A 49 -9.35 -8.11 6.99
N ALA A 50 -8.84 -7.49 5.93
CA ALA A 50 -8.69 -6.05 5.79
C ALA A 50 -9.25 -5.64 4.41
N PRO A 51 -10.57 -5.42 4.30
CA PRO A 51 -11.18 -4.95 3.07
C PRO A 51 -10.90 -3.46 2.86
N CYS A 52 -10.51 -3.10 1.64
CA CYS A 52 -10.18 -1.76 1.20
C CYS A 52 -10.75 -1.48 -0.20
N ARG A 53 -10.79 -0.22 -0.60
CA ARG A 53 -11.14 0.22 -1.95
C ARG A 53 -10.17 1.28 -2.42
N VAL A 54 -9.63 1.13 -3.63
CA VAL A 54 -8.81 2.16 -4.27
C VAL A 54 -9.65 3.42 -4.47
N VAL A 55 -9.18 4.55 -3.93
CA VAL A 55 -9.90 5.83 -3.94
C VAL A 55 -9.32 6.82 -4.97
N TYR A 56 -8.02 6.72 -5.27
CA TYR A 56 -7.38 7.43 -6.38
C TYR A 56 -6.15 6.69 -6.90
N VAL A 57 -5.77 7.01 -8.14
CA VAL A 57 -4.55 6.55 -8.82
C VAL A 57 -3.73 7.78 -9.17
N ILE A 58 -2.41 7.65 -9.10
CA ILE A 58 -1.43 8.65 -9.50
C ILE A 58 -0.71 8.11 -10.73
N ASP A 59 -0.75 8.88 -11.82
CA ASP A 59 -0.09 8.55 -13.07
C ASP A 59 0.58 9.79 -13.67
N GLU A 60 1.79 10.09 -13.19
CA GLU A 60 2.62 11.21 -13.59
C GLU A 60 3.96 10.71 -14.16
N PRO A 61 4.69 11.52 -14.96
CA PRO A 61 5.94 11.09 -15.62
C PRO A 61 7.04 10.57 -14.68
N ASP A 62 7.08 11.12 -13.45
CA ASP A 62 8.06 10.83 -12.42
C ASP A 62 7.42 10.25 -11.15
N MET A 63 6.12 9.97 -11.15
CA MET A 63 5.41 9.45 -9.97
C MET A 63 4.26 8.54 -10.38
N ARG A 64 4.20 7.32 -9.83
CA ARG A 64 3.10 6.39 -10.11
C ARG A 64 2.72 5.57 -8.88
N GLY A 65 1.43 5.33 -8.71
CA GLY A 65 0.93 4.55 -7.58
C GLY A 65 -0.57 4.76 -7.36
N PHE A 66 -1.04 4.42 -6.16
CA PHE A 66 -2.46 4.52 -5.82
C PHE A 66 -2.63 4.71 -4.31
N ALA A 67 -3.85 5.03 -3.90
CA ALA A 67 -4.25 4.91 -2.50
C ALA A 67 -5.57 4.17 -2.37
N TYR A 68 -5.73 3.44 -1.28
CA TYR A 68 -7.00 2.85 -0.89
C TYR A 68 -7.47 3.39 0.46
N GLY A 69 -8.78 3.42 0.63
CA GLY A 69 -9.44 3.60 1.91
C GLY A 69 -9.97 2.27 2.44
N THR A 70 -9.94 2.09 3.75
CA THR A 70 -10.49 0.91 4.44
C THR A 70 -12.02 0.87 4.34
N LEU A 71 -12.61 -0.31 4.20
CA LEU A 71 -14.05 -0.57 4.18
C LEU A 71 -14.56 -1.16 5.51
N PRO A 72 -15.88 -1.20 5.77
CA PRO A 72 -16.44 -1.91 6.92
C PRO A 72 -15.95 -3.35 7.01
N GLY A 73 -15.63 -3.81 8.22
CA GLY A 73 -14.97 -5.10 8.46
C GLY A 73 -13.45 -5.01 8.57
N HIS A 74 -12.85 -3.87 8.22
CA HIS A 74 -11.46 -3.57 8.51
C HIS A 74 -11.29 -3.17 10.00
N PRO A 75 -10.26 -3.66 10.72
CA PRO A 75 -10.06 -3.34 12.14
C PRO A 75 -9.79 -1.85 12.41
N GLU A 76 -9.16 -1.20 11.43
CA GLU A 76 -8.83 0.23 11.41
C GLU A 76 -9.63 0.95 10.31
N SER A 77 -9.87 2.26 10.50
CA SER A 77 -10.49 3.14 9.50
C SER A 77 -9.46 4.16 9.05
N GLY A 78 -9.14 4.20 7.76
CA GLY A 78 -8.05 5.03 7.27
C GLY A 78 -7.83 4.96 5.77
N GLU A 79 -6.79 5.65 5.32
CA GLU A 79 -6.26 5.62 3.96
C GLU A 79 -4.79 5.22 3.98
N GLU A 80 -4.38 4.39 3.01
CA GLU A 80 -2.97 4.08 2.75
C GLU A 80 -2.64 4.34 1.28
N ARG A 81 -1.55 5.08 1.06
CA ARG A 81 -1.00 5.47 -0.25
C ARG A 81 0.31 4.73 -0.49
N PHE A 82 0.46 4.17 -1.68
CA PHE A 82 1.62 3.42 -2.15
C PHE A 82 2.10 4.04 -3.46
N VAL A 83 3.32 4.57 -3.48
CA VAL A 83 3.85 5.32 -4.63
C VAL A 83 5.31 4.98 -4.90
N VAL A 84 5.67 4.97 -6.17
CA VAL A 84 7.06 5.07 -6.63
C VAL A 84 7.25 6.46 -7.24
N ARG A 85 8.34 7.12 -6.86
CA ARG A 85 8.75 8.43 -7.40
C ARG A 85 10.17 8.35 -7.95
N ARG A 86 10.43 8.97 -9.09
CA ARG A 86 11.76 9.23 -9.62
C ARG A 86 12.10 10.70 -9.41
N ASP A 87 13.31 10.97 -8.98
CA ASP A 87 13.85 12.32 -8.93
C ASP A 87 14.41 12.70 -10.30
N PRO A 88 13.92 13.77 -10.95
CA PRO A 88 14.33 14.10 -12.31
C PRO A 88 15.76 14.66 -12.39
N ALA A 89 16.30 15.23 -11.30
CA ALA A 89 17.64 15.79 -11.29
C ALA A 89 18.72 14.72 -11.06
N THR A 90 18.41 13.71 -10.25
CA THR A 90 19.38 12.68 -9.82
C THR A 90 19.07 11.30 -10.38
N SER A 91 17.92 11.11 -11.03
CA SER A 91 17.37 9.81 -11.43
C SER A 91 17.18 8.81 -10.28
N ALA A 92 17.24 9.25 -9.01
CA ALA A 92 17.03 8.38 -7.87
C ALA A 92 15.56 7.93 -7.77
N VAL A 93 15.33 6.64 -7.54
CA VAL A 93 13.98 6.06 -7.45
C VAL A 93 13.67 5.77 -5.98
N PHE A 94 12.54 6.28 -5.51
CA PHE A 94 12.02 6.14 -4.15
C PHE A 94 10.72 5.36 -4.16
N ALA A 95 10.54 4.51 -3.15
CA ALA A 95 9.25 3.90 -2.84
C ALA A 95 8.75 4.54 -1.55
N GLU A 96 7.53 5.03 -1.58
CA GLU A 96 6.93 5.83 -0.53
C GLU A 96 5.60 5.16 -0.12
N VAL A 97 5.43 4.96 1.18
CA VAL A 97 4.18 4.47 1.76
C VAL A 97 3.76 5.44 2.85
N THR A 98 2.56 6.00 2.71
CA THR A 98 1.98 6.94 3.67
C THR A 98 0.64 6.41 4.12
N ALA A 99 0.41 6.32 5.42
CA ALA A 99 -0.81 5.77 5.99
C ALA A 99 -1.35 6.68 7.08
N PHE A 100 -2.66 6.91 7.08
CA PHE A 100 -3.39 7.60 8.15
C PHE A 100 -4.53 6.71 8.60
N SER A 101 -4.60 6.39 9.89
CA SER A 101 -5.66 5.51 10.43
C SER A 101 -6.15 5.96 11.80
N ARG A 102 -7.41 5.64 12.09
CA ARG A 102 -8.04 5.70 13.40
C ARG A 102 -8.68 4.34 13.73
N PRO A 103 -8.75 3.94 15.01
CA PRO A 103 -9.41 2.70 15.39
C PRO A 103 -10.88 2.66 14.94
N ALA A 104 -11.29 1.62 14.20
CA ALA A 104 -12.66 1.47 13.72
C ALA A 104 -13.52 0.59 14.64
N THR A 105 -12.90 -0.28 15.43
CA THR A 105 -13.59 -1.25 16.29
C THR A 105 -13.23 -1.07 17.76
N TRP A 106 -14.15 -1.45 18.65
CA TRP A 106 -13.99 -1.24 20.09
C TRP A 106 -12.85 -2.08 20.70
N TRP A 107 -12.57 -3.26 20.15
CA TRP A 107 -11.42 -4.09 20.56
C TRP A 107 -10.08 -3.55 20.05
N SER A 108 -10.02 -2.88 18.89
CA SER A 108 -8.76 -2.30 18.40
C SER A 108 -8.26 -1.13 19.27
N LYS A 109 -9.17 -0.49 20.03
CA LYS A 109 -8.80 0.49 21.07
C LYS A 109 -7.96 -0.12 22.20
N VAL A 110 -8.14 -1.40 22.51
CA VAL A 110 -7.40 -2.13 23.56
C VAL A 110 -6.02 -2.58 23.06
N ALA A 111 -5.89 -2.88 21.76
CA ALA A 111 -4.64 -3.37 21.15
C ALA A 111 -3.75 -2.27 20.52
N ARG A 112 -4.07 -0.97 20.73
CA ARG A 112 -3.44 0.18 20.06
C ARG A 112 -1.90 0.16 19.96
N PRO A 113 -1.12 -0.11 21.04
CA PRO A 113 0.34 -0.10 20.93
C PRO A 113 0.87 -1.25 20.06
N VAL A 114 0.23 -2.41 20.11
CA VAL A 114 0.61 -3.59 19.31
C VAL A 114 0.29 -3.38 17.83
N VAL A 115 -0.87 -2.78 17.53
CA VAL A 115 -1.29 -2.44 16.16
C VAL A 115 -0.34 -1.42 15.53
N ALA A 116 0.08 -0.39 16.26
CA ALA A 116 1.02 0.61 15.76
C ALA A 116 2.41 0.03 15.46
N VAL A 117 2.88 -0.94 16.26
CA VAL A 117 4.15 -1.64 16.01
C VAL A 117 4.04 -2.57 14.80
N ALA A 118 2.93 -3.32 14.68
CA ALA A 118 2.68 -4.17 13.52
C ALA A 118 2.62 -3.36 12.22
N GLN A 119 1.95 -2.21 12.22
CA GLN A 119 1.91 -1.28 11.09
C GLN A 119 3.31 -0.82 10.68
N ARG A 120 4.18 -0.44 11.64
CA ARG A 120 5.56 -0.03 11.34
C ARG A 120 6.42 -1.15 10.77
N VAL A 121 6.24 -2.38 11.25
CA VAL A 121 6.95 -3.56 10.73
C VAL A 121 6.50 -3.88 9.31
N ILE A 122 5.20 -3.84 9.04
CA ILE A 122 4.63 -4.06 7.72
C ILE A 122 5.07 -2.95 6.75
N ALA A 123 5.06 -1.69 7.20
CA ALA A 123 5.52 -0.55 6.42
C ALA A 123 6.97 -0.73 5.91
N LYS A 124 7.87 -1.23 6.76
CA LYS A 124 9.24 -1.56 6.36
C LYS A 124 9.32 -2.73 5.38
N ARG A 125 8.37 -3.67 5.43
CA ARG A 125 8.35 -4.84 4.54
C ARG A 125 7.76 -4.53 3.17
N TYR A 126 6.93 -3.49 3.02
CA TYR A 126 6.41 -3.07 1.72
C TYR A 126 7.52 -2.80 0.70
N LEU A 127 8.68 -2.31 1.15
CA LEU A 127 9.84 -2.05 0.30
C LEU A 127 10.49 -3.32 -0.29
N ARG A 128 10.13 -4.52 0.18
CA ARG A 128 10.66 -5.78 -0.36
C ARG A 128 10.00 -6.20 -1.67
N GLY A 129 8.81 -5.68 -1.95
CA GLY A 129 8.01 -6.04 -3.12
C GLY A 129 8.24 -5.18 -4.35
N VAL A 130 9.18 -4.21 -4.26
CA VAL A 130 9.44 -3.21 -5.30
C VAL A 130 10.91 -3.05 -5.60
#